data_AF-A0AAN9AQE9-F1
#
_entry.id   AF-A0AAN9AQE9-F1
#
_cell.length_a   1.000
_cell.length_b   1.000
_cell.length_c   1.000
_cell.angle_alpha   90.00
_cell.angle_beta   90.00
_cell.angle_gamma   90.00
#
_symmetry.space_group_name_H-M   'P 1'
#
loop_
_entity.id
_entity.type
_entity.pdbx_description
1 polymer ?
#
loop_
_entity_poly.entity_id
_entity_poly.type
_entity_poly.pdbx_seq_one_letter_code
_entity_poly.pdbx_strand_id
1 'polypeptide(L)'
;MMNIFRTSGRNGVVMALGVLVLLFLAVVIFYSGGSLSWADRVPESGPLPLFGYQNREILGGSKATEHPDMRDFRLLGKVKRLPTTEELQKVDDKLLMYIYHSYLDNTDYRCHRKLRLGKVGDGGWEVCDDYEFRPLQPCVVYSFGIHDDFSFDDEAGRLYGCDVFSFDPSMESKNHQRSEKVRFYNLGLGGSGGISSLPFNTAPIARKEGWRIETLSSIKALLKHHNETIDILKMDIELSEWPALADILATGELTKVRQLLIEYHLPGSEAYYVRHNLPILSQIEALGFRRYYTHLNPMCEPMPNVYTVNRTGCYELYYVNTHFAPQHPSR
;
A
#
# COMPACT_ATOMS: atom_id res chain seq x y z
N MET A 1 49.36 -17.97 10.43
CA MET A 1 50.60 -18.56 9.87
C MET A 1 50.25 -19.98 9.43
N MET A 2 50.34 -20.39 8.16
CA MET A 2 51.57 -20.66 7.36
C MET A 2 52.43 -21.77 8.01
N ASN A 3 52.87 -22.87 7.37
CA ASN A 3 52.90 -23.35 5.97
C ASN A 3 52.65 -24.90 5.94
N ILE A 4 52.12 -25.58 4.90
CA ILE A 4 52.66 -25.98 3.57
C ILE A 4 54.06 -26.65 3.60
N PHE A 5 54.18 -27.94 3.20
CA PHE A 5 54.97 -28.45 2.03
C PHE A 5 55.24 -30.00 2.03
N ARG A 6 54.86 -30.69 0.91
CA ARG A 6 55.56 -31.73 0.07
C ARG A 6 56.40 -32.89 0.70
N THR A 7 56.72 -34.07 0.08
CA THR A 7 56.56 -34.66 -1.28
C THR A 7 56.88 -36.19 -1.33
N SER A 8 56.56 -36.84 -2.48
CA SER A 8 57.19 -38.08 -3.07
C SER A 8 56.64 -39.43 -2.59
N GLY A 9 56.34 -40.45 -3.43
CA GLY A 9 56.39 -40.69 -4.90
C GLY A 9 55.94 -42.16 -5.19
N ARG A 10 55.96 -42.78 -6.39
CA ARG A 10 56.23 -42.41 -7.82
C ARG A 10 55.79 -43.60 -8.74
N ASN A 11 55.68 -43.40 -10.07
CA ASN A 11 55.48 -44.40 -11.16
C ASN A 11 54.05 -45.00 -11.33
N GLY A 12 53.44 -45.15 -12.52
CA GLY A 12 53.72 -44.60 -13.86
C GLY A 12 52.97 -45.33 -15.01
N VAL A 13 52.52 -44.58 -16.05
CA VAL A 13 52.21 -44.96 -17.49
C VAL A 13 51.20 -46.12 -17.74
N VAL A 14 50.31 -46.20 -18.76
CA VAL A 14 50.18 -45.65 -20.15
C VAL A 14 48.69 -45.48 -20.55
N MET A 15 48.40 -44.64 -21.57
CA MET A 15 47.07 -44.44 -22.20
C MET A 15 46.65 -45.57 -23.18
N ALA A 16 45.35 -45.65 -23.48
CA ALA A 16 44.83 -46.01 -24.83
C ALA A 16 43.43 -45.40 -25.09
N LEU A 17 43.18 -44.99 -26.33
CA LEU A 17 41.96 -44.32 -26.82
C LEU A 17 41.30 -45.16 -27.93
N GLY A 18 39.96 -45.15 -28.00
CA GLY A 18 39.27 -44.86 -29.26
C GLY A 18 38.57 -45.98 -30.04
N VAL A 19 37.27 -45.72 -30.30
CA VAL A 19 36.52 -45.92 -31.57
C VAL A 19 36.15 -47.34 -32.02
N LEU A 20 34.84 -47.56 -32.20
CA LEU A 20 34.32 -48.33 -33.33
C LEU A 20 32.94 -47.78 -33.78
N VAL A 21 32.66 -47.85 -35.08
CA VAL A 21 31.69 -46.98 -35.79
C VAL A 21 31.10 -47.72 -37.02
N LEU A 22 29.86 -47.36 -37.41
CA LEU A 22 29.11 -47.68 -38.67
C LEU A 22 28.39 -49.04 -38.84
N LEU A 23 27.09 -48.95 -39.18
CA LEU A 23 26.41 -49.43 -40.43
C LEU A 23 24.88 -49.21 -40.26
N PHE A 24 24.19 -48.19 -40.80
CA PHE A 24 23.79 -47.79 -42.17
C PHE A 24 22.57 -48.50 -42.82
N LEU A 25 21.80 -47.71 -43.59
CA LEU A 25 20.57 -47.99 -44.38
C LEU A 25 19.26 -48.08 -43.55
N ALA A 26 18.27 -47.17 -43.59
CA ALA A 26 17.72 -46.17 -44.52
C ALA A 26 16.38 -46.59 -45.20
N VAL A 27 15.28 -45.98 -44.76
CA VAL A 27 14.08 -45.69 -45.58
C VAL A 27 13.56 -44.31 -45.18
N VAL A 28 13.44 -43.41 -46.14
CA VAL A 28 12.78 -42.09 -45.98
C VAL A 28 11.58 -42.05 -46.92
N ILE A 29 10.36 -41.96 -46.37
CA ILE A 29 9.19 -41.43 -47.08
C ILE A 29 8.42 -40.54 -46.09
N PHE A 30 8.15 -39.29 -46.50
CA PHE A 30 7.30 -38.33 -45.78
C PHE A 30 5.82 -38.75 -45.83
N TYR A 31 5.03 -38.43 -44.81
CA TYR A 31 3.99 -37.38 -44.90
C TYR A 31 3.32 -37.05 -43.55
N SER A 32 3.27 -35.75 -43.25
CA SER A 32 2.32 -35.00 -42.41
C SER A 32 1.62 -35.64 -41.17
N GLY A 33 1.88 -35.04 -40.01
CA GLY A 33 0.82 -34.31 -39.29
C GLY A 33 0.15 -34.97 -38.08
N GLY A 34 0.34 -34.38 -36.90
CA GLY A 34 -0.58 -34.50 -35.76
C GLY A 34 -0.08 -35.30 -34.56
N SER A 35 0.65 -34.66 -33.65
CA SER A 35 0.86 -35.16 -32.28
C SER A 35 0.18 -34.23 -31.27
N LEU A 36 -0.96 -34.64 -30.72
CA LEU A 36 -1.55 -33.97 -29.56
C LEU A 36 -0.66 -34.23 -28.33
N SER A 37 -0.13 -33.18 -27.72
CA SER A 37 0.45 -33.25 -26.37
C SER A 37 -0.60 -32.85 -25.33
N TRP A 38 -0.65 -33.58 -24.23
CA TRP A 38 -1.62 -33.37 -23.14
C TRP A 38 -1.13 -32.27 -22.17
N ALA A 39 -0.98 -31.04 -22.68
CA ALA A 39 -0.51 -29.89 -21.89
C ALA A 39 -1.64 -28.93 -21.45
N ASP A 40 -2.86 -29.09 -21.99
CA ASP A 40 -3.98 -28.16 -21.74
C ASP A 40 -4.96 -28.66 -20.67
N ARG A 41 -4.70 -28.29 -19.40
CA ARG A 41 -5.70 -27.86 -18.38
C ARG A 41 -5.13 -27.70 -16.96
N VAL A 42 -4.49 -26.56 -16.69
CA VAL A 42 -4.69 -25.78 -15.45
C VAL A 42 -4.57 -24.30 -15.83
N PRO A 43 -5.58 -23.45 -15.59
CA PRO A 43 -5.40 -22.01 -15.73
C PRO A 43 -4.63 -21.48 -14.52
N GLU A 44 -3.43 -20.92 -14.73
CA GLU A 44 -2.80 -20.07 -13.73
C GLU A 44 -3.70 -18.86 -13.46
N SER A 45 -4.20 -18.73 -12.24
CA SER A 45 -5.03 -17.60 -11.82
C SER A 45 -4.16 -16.36 -11.55
N GLY A 46 -3.55 -15.82 -12.62
CA GLY A 46 -3.03 -14.46 -12.63
C GLY A 46 -4.15 -13.43 -12.51
N PRO A 47 -3.86 -12.18 -12.10
CA PRO A 47 -4.86 -11.13 -11.97
C PRO A 47 -5.58 -10.88 -13.31
N LEU A 48 -6.92 -10.99 -13.29
CA LEU A 48 -7.77 -10.85 -14.48
C LEU A 48 -7.60 -9.46 -15.11
N PRO A 49 -7.25 -9.35 -16.40
CA PRO A 49 -7.02 -8.07 -17.04
C PRO A 49 -8.34 -7.38 -17.39
N LEU A 50 -8.85 -6.53 -16.50
CA LEU A 50 -9.91 -5.58 -16.84
C LEU A 50 -9.38 -4.55 -17.85
N PHE A 51 -9.72 -4.78 -19.13
CA PHE A 51 -9.48 -3.94 -20.32
C PHE A 51 -8.01 -3.76 -20.72
N GLY A 52 -7.51 -4.65 -21.59
CA GLY A 52 -6.26 -4.40 -22.31
C GLY A 52 -6.50 -3.70 -23.64
N TYR A 53 -5.55 -2.89 -24.08
CA TYR A 53 -5.08 -2.99 -25.47
C TYR A 53 -3.56 -2.82 -25.51
N GLN A 54 -2.90 -3.67 -26.28
CA GLN A 54 -1.50 -3.47 -26.64
C GLN A 54 -1.47 -2.41 -27.74
N ASN A 55 -0.73 -1.31 -27.59
CA ASN A 55 -0.02 -0.64 -28.68
C ASN A 55 0.84 0.53 -28.17
N ARG A 56 2.12 0.53 -28.57
CA ARG A 56 2.94 1.74 -28.60
C ARG A 56 2.54 2.52 -29.85
N GLU A 57 1.70 3.55 -29.72
CA GLU A 57 1.59 4.61 -30.74
C GLU A 57 0.90 5.90 -30.27
N ILE A 58 0.24 5.91 -29.10
CA ILE A 58 -0.41 7.11 -28.51
C ILE A 58 0.60 8.04 -27.80
N LEU A 59 1.74 8.32 -28.46
CA LEU A 59 2.60 9.46 -28.16
C LEU A 59 2.72 10.42 -29.37
N GLY A 60 2.04 10.11 -30.48
CA GLY A 60 1.93 10.94 -31.67
C GLY A 60 0.74 11.92 -31.63
N GLY A 61 0.83 12.96 -30.81
CA GLY A 61 0.13 14.24 -31.07
C GLY A 61 -1.40 14.30 -30.92
N SER A 62 -1.92 14.16 -29.69
CA SER A 62 -3.24 14.73 -29.37
C SER A 62 -3.12 16.25 -29.16
N LYS A 63 -3.69 17.06 -30.06
CA LYS A 63 -3.90 18.49 -29.78
C LYS A 63 -4.87 18.64 -28.60
N ALA A 64 -4.52 19.52 -27.65
CA ALA A 64 -5.34 19.78 -26.48
C ALA A 64 -6.54 20.67 -26.82
N THR A 65 -7.66 20.07 -27.24
CA THR A 65 -8.97 20.73 -27.35
C THR A 65 -10.10 19.76 -27.02
N GLU A 66 -11.00 20.22 -26.15
CA GLU A 66 -12.22 19.53 -25.68
C GLU A 66 -12.01 18.25 -24.86
N HIS A 67 -13.02 17.88 -24.06
CA HIS A 67 -12.91 16.91 -22.97
C HIS A 67 -12.30 15.57 -23.43
N PRO A 68 -11.19 15.07 -22.82
CA PRO A 68 -10.55 13.86 -23.32
C PRO A 68 -11.45 12.62 -23.17
N ASP A 69 -11.26 11.59 -23.99
CA ASP A 69 -12.09 10.39 -23.94
C ASP A 69 -11.82 9.59 -22.64
N MET A 70 -12.86 9.12 -21.96
CA MET A 70 -12.75 8.21 -20.80
C MET A 70 -11.89 6.96 -21.09
N ARG A 71 -11.81 6.53 -22.35
CA ARG A 71 -10.91 5.48 -22.82
C ARG A 71 -9.45 5.92 -22.73
N ASP A 72 -9.12 7.13 -23.17
CA ASP A 72 -7.78 7.70 -23.06
C ASP A 72 -7.39 7.91 -21.60
N PHE A 73 -8.30 8.42 -20.76
CA PHE A 73 -8.06 8.53 -19.31
C PHE A 73 -7.65 7.19 -18.67
N ARG A 74 -8.42 6.12 -18.94
CA ARG A 74 -8.09 4.80 -18.42
C ARG A 74 -6.84 4.20 -19.05
N LEU A 75 -6.56 4.46 -20.33
CA LEU A 75 -5.35 3.94 -21.00
C LEU A 75 -4.07 4.66 -20.52
N LEU A 76 -4.11 5.98 -20.34
CA LEU A 76 -2.99 6.79 -19.85
C LEU A 76 -2.70 6.54 -18.36
N GLY A 77 -3.74 6.35 -17.56
CA GLY A 77 -3.62 6.05 -16.13
C GLY A 77 -3.36 4.58 -15.78
N LYS A 78 -3.50 3.65 -16.73
CA LYS A 78 -3.32 2.21 -16.48
C LYS A 78 -1.85 1.79 -16.45
N VAL A 79 -1.22 2.00 -15.30
CA VAL A 79 0.12 1.48 -15.02
C VAL A 79 0.01 0.11 -14.32
N LYS A 80 0.67 -0.92 -14.85
CA LYS A 80 0.69 -2.29 -14.25
C LYS A 80 1.52 -2.41 -12.97
N ARG A 81 2.40 -1.44 -12.75
CA ARG A 81 3.21 -1.18 -11.57
C ARG A 81 3.29 0.34 -11.45
N LEU A 82 3.52 0.89 -10.27
CA LEU A 82 3.86 2.32 -10.21
C LEU A 82 5.17 2.61 -10.95
N PRO A 83 5.32 3.80 -11.59
CA PRO A 83 6.59 4.21 -12.16
C PRO A 83 7.63 4.45 -11.06
N THR A 84 8.91 4.22 -11.37
CA THR A 84 10.02 4.52 -10.44
C THR A 84 10.14 6.04 -10.22
N THR A 85 10.83 6.47 -9.17
CA THR A 85 11.11 7.90 -8.92
C THR A 85 11.74 8.60 -10.14
N GLU A 86 12.63 7.92 -10.86
CA GLU A 86 13.28 8.42 -12.09
C GLU A 86 12.35 8.48 -13.31
N GLU A 87 11.36 7.58 -13.39
CA GLU A 87 10.30 7.63 -14.39
C GLU A 87 9.34 8.77 -14.06
N LEU A 88 8.90 8.87 -12.80
CA LEU A 88 8.01 9.93 -12.31
C LEU A 88 8.58 11.33 -12.51
N GLN A 89 9.90 11.54 -12.37
CA GLN A 89 10.53 12.84 -12.65
C GLN A 89 10.42 13.31 -14.11
N LYS A 90 10.15 12.39 -15.06
CA LYS A 90 10.10 12.70 -16.51
C LYS A 90 8.67 12.86 -17.05
N VAL A 91 7.67 12.53 -16.24
CA VAL A 91 6.24 12.63 -16.57
C VAL A 91 5.78 14.09 -16.41
N ASP A 92 4.97 14.62 -17.35
CA ASP A 92 4.38 15.95 -17.20
C ASP A 92 3.34 16.00 -16.08
N ASP A 93 3.07 17.17 -15.51
CA ASP A 93 2.20 17.31 -14.35
C ASP A 93 0.78 16.77 -14.59
N LYS A 94 0.24 16.91 -15.80
CA LYS A 94 -1.11 16.46 -16.15
C LYS A 94 -1.17 14.92 -16.18
N LEU A 95 -0.21 14.27 -16.84
CA LEU A 95 -0.11 12.81 -16.85
C LEU A 95 0.23 12.25 -15.46
N LEU A 96 1.01 12.95 -14.65
CA LEU A 96 1.31 12.54 -13.27
C LEU A 96 0.04 12.47 -12.41
N MET A 97 -0.80 13.51 -12.45
CA MET A 97 -2.08 13.49 -11.72
C MET A 97 -3.01 12.39 -12.25
N TYR A 98 -3.03 12.12 -13.57
CA TYR A 98 -3.79 11.01 -14.14
C TYR A 98 -3.31 9.64 -13.66
N ILE A 99 -1.99 9.43 -13.57
CA ILE A 99 -1.41 8.21 -12.99
C ILE A 99 -1.84 8.08 -11.53
N TYR A 100 -1.67 9.13 -10.72
CA TYR A 100 -2.02 9.10 -9.29
C TYR A 100 -3.50 8.76 -9.07
N HIS A 101 -4.45 9.50 -9.68
CA HIS A 101 -5.87 9.25 -9.44
C HIS A 101 -6.35 7.91 -10.02
N SER A 102 -5.90 7.53 -11.22
CA SER A 102 -6.31 6.25 -11.82
C SER A 102 -5.71 5.06 -11.08
N TYR A 103 -4.51 5.22 -10.52
CA TYR A 103 -3.91 4.21 -9.66
C TYR A 103 -4.67 4.12 -8.34
N LEU A 104 -5.07 5.24 -7.72
CA LEU A 104 -5.84 5.28 -6.47
C LEU A 104 -7.28 4.74 -6.58
N ASP A 105 -7.86 4.73 -7.78
CA ASP A 105 -9.16 4.07 -8.03
C ASP A 105 -9.09 2.52 -8.01
N ASN A 106 -7.90 1.93 -8.13
CA ASN A 106 -7.76 0.47 -8.24
C ASN A 106 -8.08 -0.27 -6.92
N THR A 107 -8.57 -1.50 -7.07
CA THR A 107 -8.74 -2.46 -5.98
C THR A 107 -7.90 -3.69 -6.30
N ASP A 108 -6.90 -3.94 -5.45
CA ASP A 108 -5.82 -4.90 -5.65
C ASP A 108 -6.02 -6.19 -4.84
N TYR A 109 -6.98 -6.19 -3.91
CA TYR A 109 -7.45 -7.34 -3.13
C TYR A 109 -8.97 -7.33 -3.01
N ARG A 110 -9.61 -8.51 -3.03
CA ARG A 110 -11.06 -8.63 -2.78
C ARG A 110 -11.31 -9.02 -1.32
N CYS A 111 -11.67 -8.04 -0.48
CA CYS A 111 -12.25 -8.35 0.81
C CYS A 111 -13.67 -8.91 0.62
N HIS A 112 -13.96 -10.07 1.19
CA HIS A 112 -15.26 -10.75 1.07
C HIS A 112 -16.27 -10.24 2.09
N ARG A 113 -15.80 -9.90 3.29
CA ARG A 113 -16.58 -9.32 4.39
C ARG A 113 -15.97 -7.98 4.80
N LYS A 114 -16.30 -6.93 4.05
CA LYS A 114 -16.02 -5.54 4.44
C LYS A 114 -17.06 -5.09 5.47
N LEU A 115 -16.63 -4.60 6.63
CA LEU A 115 -17.50 -4.07 7.69
C LEU A 115 -17.20 -2.60 7.94
N ARG A 116 -18.22 -1.75 7.87
CA ARG A 116 -18.13 -0.37 8.33
C ARG A 116 -18.25 -0.32 9.86
N LEU A 117 -17.31 0.34 10.52
CA LEU A 117 -17.38 0.64 11.96
C LEU A 117 -17.54 2.15 12.16
N GLY A 118 -18.30 2.54 13.17
CA GLY A 118 -18.61 3.94 13.48
C GLY A 118 -19.79 4.48 12.68
N LYS A 119 -19.79 5.79 12.40
CA LYS A 119 -20.90 6.47 11.70
C LYS A 119 -21.14 5.92 10.28
N VAL A 120 -22.38 6.02 9.80
CA VAL A 120 -22.73 5.65 8.41
C VAL A 120 -22.18 6.64 7.39
N GLY A 121 -22.09 7.92 7.76
CA GLY A 121 -21.41 8.95 6.97
C GLY A 121 -19.97 9.15 7.44
N ASP A 122 -19.47 10.37 7.26
CA ASP A 122 -18.16 10.86 7.72
C ASP A 122 -17.84 10.45 9.17
N GLY A 123 -16.56 10.15 9.45
CA GLY A 123 -16.05 9.59 10.71
C GLY A 123 -16.15 8.05 10.84
N GLY A 124 -16.89 7.37 9.95
CA GLY A 124 -16.92 5.90 9.90
C GLY A 124 -15.93 5.30 8.91
N TRP A 125 -15.37 4.13 9.23
CA TRP A 125 -14.29 3.51 8.44
C TRP A 125 -14.58 2.04 8.15
N GLU A 126 -14.19 1.60 6.96
CA GLU A 126 -14.28 0.21 6.55
C GLU A 126 -13.10 -0.63 7.10
N VAL A 127 -13.40 -1.83 7.59
CA VAL A 127 -12.42 -2.84 8.02
C VAL A 127 -12.61 -4.10 7.19
N CYS A 128 -11.51 -4.73 6.77
CA CYS A 128 -11.62 -6.04 6.16
C CYS A 128 -11.73 -7.11 7.25
N ASP A 129 -12.89 -7.75 7.33
CA ASP A 129 -13.22 -8.79 8.29
C ASP A 129 -13.13 -10.20 7.68
N ASP A 130 -12.33 -10.37 6.63
CA ASP A 130 -11.92 -11.69 6.15
C ASP A 130 -11.07 -12.38 7.24
N TYR A 131 -11.16 -13.70 7.33
CA TYR A 131 -10.60 -14.48 8.45
C TYR A 131 -9.09 -14.28 8.63
N GLU A 132 -8.40 -14.06 7.52
CA GLU A 132 -6.97 -13.83 7.38
C GLU A 132 -6.51 -12.47 7.94
N PHE A 133 -7.41 -11.48 8.00
CA PHE A 133 -7.07 -10.09 8.37
C PHE A 133 -7.86 -9.54 9.56
N ARG A 134 -8.94 -10.20 9.95
CA ARG A 134 -9.76 -9.88 11.13
C ARG A 134 -8.88 -9.67 12.38
N PRO A 135 -9.10 -8.61 13.17
CA PRO A 135 -8.48 -8.47 14.49
C PRO A 135 -8.97 -9.57 15.44
N LEU A 136 -8.04 -10.23 16.14
CA LEU A 136 -8.33 -11.32 17.08
C LEU A 136 -7.61 -11.05 18.40
N GLN A 137 -8.28 -11.23 19.54
CA GLN A 137 -7.68 -10.93 20.83
C GLN A 137 -6.49 -11.86 21.17
N PRO A 138 -5.39 -11.33 21.76
CA PRO A 138 -5.14 -9.90 22.02
C PRO A 138 -4.83 -9.14 20.71
N CYS A 139 -5.48 -7.99 20.52
CA CYS A 139 -5.32 -7.16 19.33
C CYS A 139 -5.22 -5.68 19.70
N VAL A 140 -4.49 -4.91 18.89
CA VAL A 140 -4.21 -3.48 19.10
C VAL A 140 -4.71 -2.66 17.91
N VAL A 141 -5.50 -1.63 18.18
CA VAL A 141 -5.95 -0.66 17.18
C VAL A 141 -5.40 0.72 17.53
N TYR A 142 -4.72 1.35 16.57
CA TYR A 142 -4.29 2.75 16.67
C TYR A 142 -5.15 3.60 15.72
N SER A 143 -5.76 4.65 16.24
CA SER A 143 -6.69 5.53 15.53
C SER A 143 -6.22 6.97 15.67
N PHE A 144 -5.62 7.52 14.62
CA PHE A 144 -5.13 8.91 14.59
C PHE A 144 -6.12 9.83 13.90
N GLY A 145 -6.23 11.06 14.45
CA GLY A 145 -7.19 12.12 14.12
C GLY A 145 -8.63 11.62 14.20
N ILE A 146 -9.26 11.81 15.35
CA ILE A 146 -10.62 11.34 15.59
C ILE A 146 -11.61 12.50 15.70
N HIS A 147 -11.14 13.73 15.90
CA HIS A 147 -11.95 14.96 15.89
C HIS A 147 -13.26 14.83 16.70
N ASP A 148 -13.11 14.40 17.97
CA ASP A 148 -14.19 14.09 18.92
C ASP A 148 -15.15 12.93 18.52
N ASP A 149 -14.93 12.26 17.39
CA ASP A 149 -15.67 11.08 16.95
C ASP A 149 -15.01 9.75 17.36
N PHE A 150 -15.40 9.27 18.55
CA PHE A 150 -15.03 7.94 19.03
C PHE A 150 -15.84 6.78 18.43
N SER A 151 -16.73 7.00 17.44
CA SER A 151 -17.66 5.96 17.00
C SER A 151 -16.96 4.74 16.38
N PHE A 152 -15.91 4.95 15.58
CA PHE A 152 -15.05 3.88 15.07
C PHE A 152 -14.34 3.16 16.21
N ASP A 153 -13.72 3.90 17.12
CA ASP A 153 -12.91 3.41 18.22
C ASP A 153 -13.70 2.58 19.24
N ASP A 154 -14.83 3.10 19.71
CA ASP A 154 -15.74 2.41 20.63
C ASP A 154 -16.34 1.16 19.96
N GLU A 155 -16.59 1.17 18.65
CA GLU A 155 -17.07 -0.01 17.94
C GLU A 155 -15.99 -1.07 17.69
N ALA A 156 -14.76 -0.68 17.32
CA ALA A 156 -13.64 -1.61 17.18
C ALA A 156 -13.32 -2.31 18.52
N GLY A 157 -13.30 -1.54 19.61
CA GLY A 157 -13.14 -2.07 20.97
C GLY A 157 -14.28 -3.00 21.39
N ARG A 158 -15.52 -2.70 21.00
CA ARG A 158 -16.72 -3.52 21.33
C ARG A 158 -16.85 -4.79 20.48
N LEU A 159 -16.59 -4.71 19.18
CA LEU A 159 -16.82 -5.79 18.21
C LEU A 159 -15.72 -6.85 18.27
N TYR A 160 -14.46 -6.42 18.31
CA TYR A 160 -13.30 -7.32 18.33
C TYR A 160 -12.74 -7.55 19.74
N GLY A 161 -13.04 -6.65 20.68
CA GLY A 161 -12.45 -6.67 22.02
C GLY A 161 -10.99 -6.20 22.05
N CYS A 162 -10.53 -5.50 21.00
CA CYS A 162 -9.17 -4.98 20.92
C CYS A 162 -8.92 -3.84 21.91
N ASP A 163 -7.67 -3.70 22.30
CA ASP A 163 -7.17 -2.54 23.02
C ASP A 163 -6.97 -1.39 22.01
N VAL A 164 -7.82 -0.37 22.09
CA VAL A 164 -7.87 0.76 21.16
C VAL A 164 -7.20 1.99 21.78
N PHE A 165 -6.37 2.65 20.97
CA PHE A 165 -5.63 3.84 21.33
C PHE A 165 -5.96 4.92 20.31
N SER A 166 -6.74 5.90 20.76
CA SER A 166 -7.22 7.04 19.97
C SER A 166 -6.32 8.24 20.22
N PHE A 167 -5.94 8.95 19.16
CA PHE A 167 -4.94 10.00 19.20
C PHE A 167 -5.40 11.24 18.45
N ASP A 168 -5.48 12.37 19.14
CA ASP A 168 -5.79 13.65 18.50
C ASP A 168 -5.21 14.83 19.29
N PRO A 169 -4.30 15.65 18.72
CA PRO A 169 -3.74 16.81 19.40
C PRO A 169 -4.69 18.02 19.39
N SER A 170 -5.66 18.07 18.47
CA SER A 170 -6.56 19.21 18.27
C SER A 170 -7.65 19.26 19.34
N MET A 171 -8.27 18.11 19.64
CA MET A 171 -9.36 17.94 20.62
C MET A 171 -9.04 18.57 21.98
N GLU A 172 -9.95 19.36 22.54
CA GLU A 172 -9.81 20.05 23.84
C GLU A 172 -9.91 19.12 25.08
N SER A 173 -9.38 17.91 24.95
CA SER A 173 -9.38 16.85 25.95
C SER A 173 -7.96 16.47 26.36
N LYS A 174 -7.80 16.04 27.62
CA LYS A 174 -6.53 15.46 28.12
C LYS A 174 -6.55 13.95 27.92
N ASN A 175 -5.38 13.31 28.00
CA ASN A 175 -5.28 11.85 27.99
C ASN A 175 -6.22 11.25 29.05
N HIS A 176 -7.08 10.31 28.65
CA HIS A 176 -8.06 9.70 29.54
C HIS A 176 -8.46 8.28 29.09
N GLN A 177 -8.94 7.48 30.03
CA GLN A 177 -9.59 6.21 29.73
C GLN A 177 -11.03 6.50 29.29
N ARG A 178 -11.37 6.16 28.04
CA ARG A 178 -12.68 6.46 27.41
C ARG A 178 -13.71 5.38 27.73
N SER A 179 -13.29 4.12 27.67
CA SER A 179 -14.05 2.92 28.06
C SER A 179 -13.07 1.85 28.57
N GLU A 180 -13.48 0.63 28.92
CA GLU A 180 -12.53 -0.44 29.30
C GLU A 180 -11.47 -0.69 28.22
N LYS A 181 -11.88 -0.65 26.95
CA LYS A 181 -11.06 -1.00 25.78
C LYS A 181 -10.47 0.19 25.04
N VAL A 182 -11.01 1.40 25.21
CA VAL A 182 -10.58 2.60 24.49
C VAL A 182 -9.86 3.58 25.41
N ARG A 183 -8.67 4.04 24.98
CA ARG A 183 -7.86 5.08 25.64
C ARG A 183 -7.60 6.23 24.67
N PHE A 184 -7.79 7.46 25.14
CA PHE A 184 -7.49 8.66 24.39
C PHE A 184 -6.17 9.30 24.81
N TYR A 185 -5.42 9.83 23.83
CA TYR A 185 -4.19 10.59 24.02
C TYR A 185 -4.23 11.89 23.20
N ASN A 186 -3.94 13.01 23.85
CA ASN A 186 -3.79 14.30 23.18
C ASN A 186 -2.37 14.42 22.58
N LEU A 187 -2.13 13.62 21.54
CA LEU A 187 -0.88 13.49 20.81
C LEU A 187 -1.20 13.38 19.31
N GLY A 188 -0.41 14.06 18.48
CA GLY A 188 -0.44 13.90 17.02
C GLY A 188 0.64 12.96 16.52
N LEU A 189 0.46 12.49 15.29
CA LEU A 189 1.42 11.66 14.56
C LEU A 189 2.08 12.49 13.46
N GLY A 190 3.38 12.30 13.24
CA GLY A 190 4.12 12.94 12.15
C GLY A 190 5.47 12.28 11.89
N GLY A 191 6.20 12.79 10.91
CA GLY A 191 7.53 12.27 10.52
C GLY A 191 8.68 12.62 11.49
N SER A 192 8.41 13.41 12.53
CA SER A 192 9.37 13.72 13.59
C SER A 192 8.63 14.15 14.87
N GLY A 193 9.27 13.91 16.02
CA GLY A 193 8.73 14.34 17.32
C GLY A 193 9.02 15.82 17.60
N GLY A 194 8.07 16.52 18.22
CA GLY A 194 8.22 17.94 18.58
C GLY A 194 6.92 18.63 18.98
N ILE A 195 7.00 19.95 19.14
CA ILE A 195 5.83 20.82 19.32
C ILE A 195 5.59 21.56 18.00
N SER A 196 4.48 21.26 17.31
CA SER A 196 4.04 22.03 16.14
C SER A 196 3.23 23.24 16.60
N SER A 197 3.66 24.45 16.28
CA SER A 197 2.88 25.67 16.48
C SER A 197 1.90 25.97 15.35
N LEU A 198 2.02 25.27 14.22
CA LEU A 198 1.11 25.38 13.10
C LEU A 198 -0.07 24.43 13.30
N PRO A 199 -1.33 24.90 13.25
CA PRO A 199 -2.36 24.03 12.72
C PRO A 199 -1.93 23.64 11.30
N PHE A 200 -1.99 22.35 10.96
CA PHE A 200 -2.00 21.98 9.54
C PHE A 200 -3.20 22.69 8.91
N ASN A 201 -3.04 23.20 7.67
CA ASN A 201 -3.75 24.39 7.14
C ASN A 201 -5.31 24.34 7.13
N THR A 202 -5.92 23.23 7.50
CA THR A 202 -7.35 22.95 7.60
C THR A 202 -7.91 23.11 9.03
N ALA A 203 -7.09 22.95 10.07
CA ALA A 203 -7.57 22.93 11.46
C ALA A 203 -7.80 24.35 12.03
N PRO A 204 -9.02 24.72 12.47
CA PRO A 204 -9.33 26.09 12.90
C PRO A 204 -8.75 26.50 14.27
N ILE A 205 -8.02 25.61 14.96
CA ILE A 205 -7.58 25.80 16.36
C ILE A 205 -6.05 25.74 16.48
N ALA A 206 -5.40 26.88 16.18
CA ALA A 206 -4.01 27.10 16.55
C ALA A 206 -3.87 27.16 18.09
N ARG A 207 -3.22 26.17 18.72
CA ARG A 207 -2.95 26.21 20.16
C ARG A 207 -1.76 27.11 20.49
N LYS A 208 -1.92 27.96 21.50
CA LYS A 208 -0.86 28.83 22.03
C LYS A 208 0.38 28.06 22.52
N GLU A 209 0.19 26.83 22.99
CA GLU A 209 1.26 25.92 23.45
C GLU A 209 1.74 24.95 22.35
N GLY A 210 1.13 25.04 21.14
CA GLY A 210 1.33 24.08 20.06
C GLY A 210 0.66 22.73 20.29
N TRP A 211 0.84 21.83 19.32
CA TRP A 211 0.42 20.44 19.33
C TRP A 211 1.64 19.55 19.54
N ARG A 212 1.57 18.61 20.49
CA ARG A 212 2.63 17.61 20.67
C ARG A 212 2.51 16.54 19.59
N ILE A 213 3.48 16.50 18.69
CA ILE A 213 3.61 15.51 17.62
C ILE A 213 4.69 14.50 18.01
N GLU A 214 4.47 13.23 17.69
CA GLU A 214 5.40 12.13 17.92
C GLU A 214 5.48 11.24 16.67
N THR A 215 6.55 10.45 16.55
CA THR A 215 6.64 9.38 15.54
C THR A 215 5.93 8.11 16.01
N LEU A 216 5.60 7.20 15.09
CA LEU A 216 4.95 5.93 15.45
C LEU A 216 5.82 5.09 16.40
N SER A 217 7.13 5.01 16.16
CA SER A 217 8.05 4.30 17.08
C SER A 217 8.10 4.95 18.46
N SER A 218 8.08 6.29 18.57
CA SER A 218 8.00 6.98 19.87
C SER A 218 6.69 6.70 20.61
N ILE A 219 5.55 6.68 19.91
CA ILE A 219 4.24 6.33 20.48
C ILE A 219 4.23 4.86 20.93
N LYS A 220 4.74 3.93 20.11
CA LYS A 220 4.88 2.52 20.50
C LYS A 220 5.81 2.36 21.71
N ALA A 221 6.89 3.12 21.81
CA ALA A 221 7.76 3.11 22.99
C ALA A 221 7.06 3.63 24.25
N LEU A 222 6.34 4.76 24.16
CA LEU A 222 5.55 5.36 25.25
C LEU A 222 4.50 4.38 25.79
N LEU A 223 3.83 3.66 24.89
CA LEU A 223 2.81 2.65 25.21
C LEU A 223 3.38 1.25 25.49
N LYS A 224 4.71 1.08 25.42
CA LYS A 224 5.46 -0.19 25.56
C LYS A 224 5.19 -1.24 24.47
N HIS A 225 4.50 -0.85 23.39
CA HIS A 225 4.12 -1.67 22.22
C HIS A 225 5.23 -1.89 21.17
N HIS A 226 6.50 -1.64 21.51
CA HIS A 226 7.66 -1.75 20.60
C HIS A 226 7.72 -3.03 19.74
N ASN A 227 7.30 -4.18 20.26
CA ASN A 227 7.26 -5.46 19.54
C ASN A 227 5.85 -5.91 19.14
N GLU A 228 4.82 -5.15 19.49
CA GLU A 228 3.43 -5.51 19.17
C GLU A 228 3.12 -5.28 17.69
N THR A 229 2.25 -6.16 17.18
CA THR A 229 1.54 -5.96 15.92
C THR A 229 0.40 -4.97 16.15
N ILE A 230 0.19 -4.07 15.19
CA ILE A 230 -1.00 -3.23 15.14
C ILE A 230 -1.97 -3.89 14.15
N ASP A 231 -3.10 -4.39 14.64
CA ASP A 231 -4.11 -5.06 13.80
C ASP A 231 -4.76 -4.06 12.82
N ILE A 232 -5.05 -2.84 13.29
CA ILE A 232 -5.54 -1.74 12.47
C ILE A 232 -4.80 -0.45 12.84
N LEU A 233 -4.16 0.17 11.85
CA LEU A 233 -3.65 1.53 11.91
C LEU A 233 -4.56 2.41 11.05
N LYS A 234 -5.45 3.19 11.69
CA LYS A 234 -6.21 4.28 11.06
C LYS A 234 -5.39 5.57 11.15
N MET A 235 -5.23 6.28 10.03
CA MET A 235 -4.60 7.59 9.97
C MET A 235 -5.40 8.56 9.09
N ASP A 236 -5.95 9.57 9.72
CA ASP A 236 -6.55 10.75 9.12
C ASP A 236 -6.00 11.88 9.98
N ILE A 237 -5.02 12.63 9.47
CA ILE A 237 -4.17 13.55 10.27
C ILE A 237 -3.76 14.78 9.45
N GLU A 238 -4.65 15.24 8.57
CA GLU A 238 -4.63 16.58 7.97
C GLU A 238 -3.26 16.94 7.35
N LEU A 239 -2.89 16.25 6.26
CA LEU A 239 -1.61 16.37 5.53
C LEU A 239 -0.37 15.78 6.23
N SER A 240 -0.46 15.40 7.51
CA SER A 240 0.65 14.77 8.25
C SER A 240 0.86 13.30 7.87
N GLU A 241 -0.02 12.68 7.07
CA GLU A 241 0.07 11.27 6.66
C GLU A 241 1.34 10.97 5.90
N TRP A 242 1.74 11.86 4.99
CA TRP A 242 2.89 11.69 4.13
C TRP A 242 4.23 11.74 4.87
N PRO A 243 4.53 12.75 5.71
CA PRO A 243 5.73 12.72 6.54
C PRO A 243 5.67 11.59 7.59
N ALA A 244 4.50 11.26 8.16
CA ALA A 244 4.36 10.12 9.06
C ALA A 244 4.69 8.80 8.36
N LEU A 245 4.14 8.54 7.17
CA LEU A 245 4.43 7.33 6.39
C LEU A 245 5.90 7.22 6.00
N ALA A 246 6.55 8.34 5.66
CA ALA A 246 7.98 8.33 5.34
C ALA A 246 8.83 7.82 6.53
N ASP A 247 8.54 8.28 7.75
CA ASP A 247 9.18 7.78 8.98
C ASP A 247 8.78 6.32 9.30
N ILE A 248 7.50 5.98 9.20
CA ILE A 248 6.96 4.63 9.45
C ILE A 248 7.55 3.58 8.50
N LEU A 249 7.85 3.96 7.24
CA LEU A 249 8.57 3.14 6.28
C LEU A 249 10.07 3.05 6.62
N ALA A 250 10.72 4.18 6.92
CA ALA A 250 12.15 4.23 7.22
C ALA A 250 12.53 3.47 8.52
N THR A 251 11.65 3.48 9.52
CA THR A 251 11.77 2.71 10.77
C THR A 251 11.36 1.24 10.62
N GLY A 252 10.69 0.89 9.52
CA GLY A 252 10.17 -0.45 9.25
C GLY A 252 8.93 -0.84 10.08
N GLU A 253 8.34 0.08 10.85
CA GLU A 253 7.17 -0.22 11.69
C GLU A 253 5.96 -0.69 10.90
N LEU A 254 5.82 -0.27 9.63
CA LEU A 254 4.70 -0.71 8.76
C LEU A 254 4.69 -2.24 8.55
N THR A 255 5.83 -2.91 8.67
CA THR A 255 5.90 -4.39 8.59
C THR A 255 5.12 -5.09 9.71
N LYS A 256 4.87 -4.40 10.82
CA LYS A 256 4.10 -4.86 11.98
C LYS A 256 2.63 -4.40 11.95
N VAL A 257 2.13 -3.91 10.81
CA VAL A 257 0.74 -3.45 10.64
C VAL A 257 -0.02 -4.45 9.75
N ARG A 258 -1.15 -4.97 10.25
CA ARG A 258 -1.99 -5.94 9.51
C ARG A 258 -2.97 -5.26 8.56
N GLN A 259 -3.64 -4.21 9.00
CA GLN A 259 -4.49 -3.35 8.15
C GLN A 259 -4.07 -1.88 8.29
N LEU A 260 -3.92 -1.20 7.16
CA LEU A 260 -3.68 0.24 7.08
C LEU A 260 -4.92 0.88 6.48
N LEU A 261 -5.56 1.77 7.24
CA LEU A 261 -6.66 2.61 6.78
C LEU A 261 -6.16 4.05 6.82
N ILE A 262 -6.25 4.78 5.72
CA ILE A 262 -5.55 6.05 5.60
C ILE A 262 -6.28 7.03 4.70
N GLU A 263 -6.39 8.29 5.10
CA GLU A 263 -6.85 9.37 4.22
C GLU A 263 -5.66 10.14 3.64
N TYR A 264 -5.43 10.02 2.34
CA TYR A 264 -4.44 10.86 1.66
C TYR A 264 -5.02 12.24 1.38
N HIS A 265 -4.74 13.18 2.28
CA HIS A 265 -4.88 14.60 2.03
C HIS A 265 -3.92 15.09 0.93
N LEU A 266 -4.43 15.91 0.00
CA LEU A 266 -3.66 16.58 -1.05
C LEU A 266 -3.83 18.11 -0.92
N PRO A 267 -2.74 18.88 -0.79
CA PRO A 267 -2.80 20.34 -0.75
C PRO A 267 -3.00 20.89 -2.17
N GLY A 268 -4.25 20.91 -2.62
CA GLY A 268 -4.62 21.29 -3.98
C GLY A 268 -4.07 20.33 -5.05
N SER A 269 -4.22 20.71 -6.33
CA SER A 269 -3.73 19.92 -7.47
C SER A 269 -2.22 20.05 -7.70
N GLU A 270 -1.42 20.10 -6.64
CA GLU A 270 0.02 20.27 -6.71
C GLU A 270 0.73 18.99 -7.17
N ALA A 271 1.00 18.93 -8.47
CA ALA A 271 1.78 17.86 -9.08
C ALA A 271 3.17 17.68 -8.43
N TYR A 272 3.77 18.75 -7.89
CA TYR A 272 4.98 18.66 -7.05
C TYR A 272 4.77 17.72 -5.86
N TYR A 273 3.69 17.89 -5.10
CA TYR A 273 3.39 17.08 -3.91
C TYR A 273 3.20 15.61 -4.28
N VAL A 274 2.39 15.36 -5.31
CA VAL A 274 2.16 14.00 -5.85
C VAL A 274 3.47 13.37 -6.33
N ARG A 275 4.37 14.12 -6.99
CA ARG A 275 5.64 13.60 -7.53
C ARG A 275 6.58 13.07 -6.45
N HIS A 276 6.60 13.72 -5.28
CA HIS A 276 7.45 13.33 -4.15
C HIS A 276 6.83 12.20 -3.32
N ASN A 277 5.50 12.15 -3.24
CA ASN A 277 4.77 11.24 -2.37
C ASN A 277 4.31 9.93 -3.06
N LEU A 278 4.09 9.91 -4.38
CA LEU A 278 3.68 8.70 -5.10
C LEU A 278 4.65 7.49 -4.94
N PRO A 279 5.98 7.65 -4.80
CA PRO A 279 6.89 6.55 -4.45
C PRO A 279 6.61 5.86 -3.10
N ILE A 280 5.91 6.51 -2.16
CA ILE A 280 5.51 5.90 -0.88
C ILE A 280 4.52 4.75 -1.13
N LEU A 281 3.60 4.90 -2.09
CA LEU A 281 2.62 3.87 -2.42
C LEU A 281 3.30 2.59 -2.95
N SER A 282 4.36 2.75 -3.75
CA SER A 282 5.17 1.62 -4.26
C SER A 282 5.84 0.84 -3.13
N GLN A 283 6.30 1.54 -2.08
CA GLN A 283 6.93 0.94 -0.92
C GLN A 283 5.91 0.21 -0.04
N ILE A 284 4.72 0.79 0.14
CA ILE A 284 3.60 0.14 0.83
C ILE A 284 3.24 -1.19 0.13
N GLU A 285 3.08 -1.21 -1.19
CA GLU A 285 2.84 -2.46 -1.94
C GLU A 285 3.98 -3.47 -1.82
N ALA A 286 5.24 -3.01 -1.84
CA ALA A 286 6.41 -3.88 -1.69
C ALA A 286 6.47 -4.57 -0.31
N LEU A 287 5.89 -3.94 0.73
CA LEU A 287 5.74 -4.51 2.07
C LEU A 287 4.54 -5.47 2.23
N GLY A 288 3.85 -5.80 1.13
CA GLY A 288 2.76 -6.78 1.10
C GLY A 288 1.36 -6.19 1.22
N PHE A 289 1.22 -4.87 1.33
CA PHE A 289 -0.10 -4.24 1.39
C PHE A 289 -0.81 -4.30 0.04
N ARG A 290 -2.09 -4.71 0.06
CA ARG A 290 -2.99 -4.72 -1.09
C ARG A 290 -4.28 -4.03 -0.70
N ARG A 291 -4.73 -3.14 -1.57
CA ARG A 291 -5.87 -2.27 -1.32
C ARG A 291 -7.18 -2.98 -1.66
N TYR A 292 -8.11 -2.98 -0.73
CA TYR A 292 -9.41 -3.64 -0.90
C TYR A 292 -10.59 -2.69 -1.06
N TYR A 293 -10.38 -1.40 -0.78
CA TYR A 293 -11.38 -0.36 -0.98
C TYR A 293 -10.71 1.02 -1.12
N THR A 294 -11.39 1.90 -1.87
CA THR A 294 -11.10 3.33 -1.99
C THR A 294 -12.42 4.07 -1.82
N HIS A 295 -12.42 5.14 -1.03
CA HIS A 295 -13.55 6.07 -0.93
C HIS A 295 -13.06 7.49 -1.23
N LEU A 296 -13.74 8.14 -2.18
CA LEU A 296 -13.54 9.54 -2.51
C LEU A 296 -14.31 10.37 -1.49
N ASN A 297 -13.64 10.84 -0.43
CA ASN A 297 -14.31 11.56 0.64
C ASN A 297 -14.87 12.91 0.11
N PRO A 298 -16.21 13.09 0.08
CA PRO A 298 -16.84 14.26 -0.51
C PRO A 298 -16.76 15.51 0.37
N MET A 299 -16.20 15.41 1.59
CA MET A 299 -16.02 16.56 2.50
C MET A 299 -14.82 17.41 2.11
N CYS A 300 -13.81 16.84 1.45
CA CYS A 300 -12.68 17.59 0.91
C CYS A 300 -13.04 18.40 -0.34
N GLU A 301 -12.27 19.46 -0.58
CA GLU A 301 -12.48 20.34 -1.74
C GLU A 301 -12.52 19.53 -3.05
N PRO A 302 -13.53 19.75 -3.93
CA PRO A 302 -13.56 19.12 -5.23
C PRO A 302 -12.41 19.69 -6.07
N MET A 303 -11.59 18.82 -6.65
CA MET A 303 -10.53 19.28 -7.55
C MET A 303 -11.13 19.85 -8.85
N PRO A 304 -10.45 20.83 -9.48
CA PRO A 304 -10.94 21.47 -10.71
C PRO A 304 -11.31 20.47 -11.81
N ASN A 305 -12.29 20.83 -12.65
CA ASN A 305 -12.89 20.04 -13.73
C ASN A 305 -11.96 19.73 -14.94
N VAL A 306 -10.68 19.44 -14.67
CA VAL A 306 -9.65 18.97 -15.62
C VAL A 306 -9.76 17.44 -15.84
N TYR A 307 -10.53 16.76 -14.98
CA TYR A 307 -10.85 15.34 -15.05
C TYR A 307 -12.27 15.13 -15.58
N THR A 308 -12.51 14.02 -16.29
CA THR A 308 -13.84 13.58 -16.77
C THR A 308 -14.71 12.91 -15.70
N VAL A 309 -14.15 12.70 -14.51
CA VAL A 309 -14.83 12.18 -13.34
C VAL A 309 -14.55 13.11 -12.17
N ASN A 310 -15.53 13.34 -11.30
CA ASN A 310 -15.34 14.16 -10.10
C ASN A 310 -14.22 13.56 -9.24
N ARG A 311 -13.27 14.41 -8.83
CA ARG A 311 -12.16 14.06 -7.93
C ARG A 311 -12.22 14.93 -6.69
N THR A 312 -11.83 14.36 -5.55
CA THR A 312 -11.78 14.99 -4.23
C THR A 312 -10.33 15.30 -3.86
N GLY A 313 -10.12 16.33 -3.04
CA GLY A 313 -8.82 16.68 -2.48
C GLY A 313 -8.25 15.67 -1.48
N CYS A 314 -9.04 14.66 -1.09
CA CYS A 314 -8.58 13.55 -0.26
C CYS A 314 -9.19 12.20 -0.67
N TYR A 315 -8.51 11.12 -0.28
CA TYR A 315 -8.80 9.73 -0.62
C TYR A 315 -8.65 8.85 0.62
N GLU A 316 -9.75 8.33 1.15
CA GLU A 316 -9.70 7.22 2.11
C GLU A 316 -9.34 5.92 1.38
N LEU A 317 -8.28 5.25 1.83
CA LEU A 317 -7.72 4.06 1.21
C LEU A 317 -7.50 2.99 2.25
N TYR A 318 -7.82 1.76 1.86
CA TYR A 318 -8.02 0.67 2.78
C TYR A 318 -7.22 -0.53 2.32
N TYR A 319 -6.21 -0.92 3.10
CA TYR A 319 -5.22 -1.94 2.75
C TYR A 319 -5.20 -3.09 3.77
N VAL A 320 -5.06 -4.31 3.26
CA VAL A 320 -4.67 -5.50 4.03
C VAL A 320 -3.22 -5.87 3.70
N ASN A 321 -2.42 -6.24 4.69
CA ASN A 321 -1.07 -6.73 4.49
C ASN A 321 -1.07 -8.25 4.30
N THR A 322 -0.89 -8.70 3.06
CA THR A 322 -0.97 -10.13 2.71
C THR A 322 0.10 -11.00 3.37
N HIS A 323 1.16 -10.42 3.95
CA HIS A 323 2.13 -11.17 4.75
C HIS A 323 1.57 -11.69 6.08
N PHE A 324 0.43 -11.15 6.54
CA PHE A 324 -0.31 -11.68 7.70
C PHE A 324 -1.31 -12.78 7.34
N ALA A 325 -1.61 -12.98 6.04
CA ALA A 325 -2.47 -14.07 5.63
C ALA A 325 -1.80 -15.42 5.99
N PRO A 326 -2.53 -16.40 6.54
CA PRO A 326 -1.97 -17.72 6.77
C PRO A 326 -1.44 -18.28 5.46
N GLN A 327 -0.15 -18.66 5.43
CA GLN A 327 0.36 -19.43 4.31
C GLN A 327 -0.37 -20.77 4.29
N HIS A 328 -1.34 -20.92 3.39
CA HIS A 328 -1.91 -22.22 3.11
C HIS A 328 -0.76 -23.14 2.67
N PRO A 329 -0.55 -24.30 3.32
CA PRO A 329 0.38 -25.28 2.78
C PRO A 329 -0.11 -25.63 1.37
N SER A 330 0.79 -25.50 0.39
CA SER A 330 0.55 -25.85 -1.00
C SER A 330 -0.07 -27.25 -1.08
N ARG A 331 -1.31 -27.33 -1.57
CA ARG A 331 -2.05 -28.59 -1.74
C ARG A 331 -1.50 -29.41 -2.90
#